data_AF-A0A7M3X9D4-F1
#
_entry.id   AF-A0A7M3X9D4-F1
#
_cell.length_a   1.000
_cell.length_b   1.000
_cell.length_c   1.000
_cell.angle_alpha   90.00
_cell.angle_beta   90.00
_cell.angle_gamma   90.00
#
_symmetry.space_group_name_H-M   'P 1'
#
loop_
_entity.id
_entity.type
_entity.pdbx_description
1 polymer ?
#
loop_
_entity_poly.entity_id
_entity_poly.type
_entity_poly.pdbx_seq_one_letter_code
_entity_poly.pdbx_strand_id
1 'polypeptide(L)'
;MTGSAGMRNQSKNGLPFLLVAMFTLQMLVPIVSASGMQSCSPLISSGTCDTYDHNDDMTEHRQDWVEGSYVFDLISTSSIELELTWAVREFERDTLGLGSGTTVGDTLEQTDGLDANDGAPADLIRHTFDQSTGGS
;
A
#
# COMPACT_ATOMS: atom_id res chain seq x y z
N MET A 1 -0.52 58.37 34.86
CA MET A 1 -1.26 57.27 34.21
C MET A 1 -0.30 56.11 34.02
N THR A 2 -0.33 55.14 34.92
CA THR A 2 0.55 53.96 34.88
C THR A 2 -0.14 52.87 34.07
N GLY A 3 0.35 52.62 32.85
CA GLY A 3 -0.11 51.50 32.03
C GLY A 3 0.60 50.22 32.46
N SER A 4 -0.14 49.29 33.07
CA SER A 4 0.33 47.94 33.38
C SER A 4 0.39 47.12 32.09
N ALA A 5 1.59 46.82 31.61
CA ALA A 5 1.79 45.87 30.52
C ALA A 5 1.62 44.45 31.07
N GLY A 6 0.50 43.80 30.73
CA GLY A 6 0.27 42.40 31.04
C GLY A 6 1.33 41.51 30.39
N MET A 7 2.18 40.90 31.20
CA MET A 7 3.08 39.83 30.76
C MET A 7 2.24 38.61 30.38
N ARG A 8 2.03 38.41 29.08
CA ARG A 8 1.47 37.17 28.53
C ARG A 8 2.53 36.08 28.67
N ASN A 9 2.32 35.17 29.61
CA ASN A 9 3.21 34.04 29.87
C ASN A 9 3.08 33.03 28.71
N GLN A 10 3.93 33.16 27.69
CA GLN A 10 4.06 32.16 26.63
C GLN A 10 4.64 30.88 27.23
N SER A 11 3.87 29.78 27.23
CA SER A 11 4.34 28.52 27.79
C SER A 11 5.47 27.95 26.91
N LYS A 12 6.69 27.97 27.44
CA LYS A 12 7.88 27.41 26.77
C LYS A 12 7.82 25.89 26.59
N ASN A 13 6.82 25.25 27.18
CA ASN A 13 6.67 23.80 27.22
C ASN A 13 5.59 23.29 26.24
N GLY A 14 4.86 24.16 25.53
CA GLY A 14 3.80 23.71 24.62
C GLY A 14 4.32 22.92 23.41
N LEU A 15 5.46 23.32 22.86
CA LEU A 15 6.08 22.70 21.69
C LEU A 15 6.48 21.22 21.91
N PRO A 16 7.23 20.85 22.96
CA PRO A 16 7.59 19.44 23.18
C PRO A 16 6.38 18.55 23.43
N PHE A 17 5.35 19.05 24.14
CA PHE A 17 4.11 18.29 24.33
C PHE A 17 3.35 18.07 23.01
N LEU A 18 3.30 19.08 22.14
CA LEU A 18 2.66 18.96 20.83
C LEU A 18 3.40 17.97 19.92
N LEU A 19 4.74 17.99 19.93
CA LEU A 19 5.55 17.04 19.16
C LEU A 19 5.36 15.60 19.67
N VAL A 20 5.41 15.38 20.99
CA VAL A 20 5.15 14.05 21.56
C VAL A 20 3.75 13.58 21.23
N ALA A 21 2.73 14.44 21.30
CA ALA A 21 1.37 14.10 20.91
C ALA A 21 1.27 13.73 19.42
N MET A 22 1.93 14.45 18.52
CA MET A 22 1.94 14.10 17.09
C MET A 22 2.65 12.77 16.80
N PHE A 23 3.73 12.44 17.52
CA PHE A 23 4.43 11.16 17.38
C PHE A 23 3.64 9.99 17.97
N THR A 24 2.96 10.17 19.10
CA THR A 24 2.16 9.10 19.71
C THR A 24 0.76 8.96 19.11
N LEU A 25 0.25 9.99 18.41
CA LEU A 25 -1.01 9.91 17.66
C LEU A 25 -0.96 8.84 16.57
N GLN A 26 0.22 8.60 15.99
CA GLN A 26 0.48 7.54 15.01
C GLN A 26 0.32 6.13 15.62
N MET A 27 0.51 5.99 16.94
CA MET A 27 0.35 4.72 17.66
C MET A 27 -1.11 4.39 17.97
N LEU A 28 -1.99 5.41 17.96
CA LEU A 28 -3.41 5.25 18.30
C LEU A 28 -4.28 4.87 17.12
N VAL A 29 -3.74 4.88 15.90
CA VAL A 29 -4.52 4.59 14.71
C VAL A 29 -3.73 3.78 13.69
N PRO A 30 -3.91 2.45 13.62
CA PRO A 30 -3.66 1.73 12.38
C PRO A 30 -4.84 2.04 11.43
N ILE A 31 -4.90 3.25 10.85
CA ILE A 31 -6.01 3.64 9.95
C ILE A 31 -5.88 3.07 8.54
N VAL A 32 -4.77 2.43 8.21
CA VAL A 32 -4.70 1.56 7.03
C VAL A 32 -5.12 0.17 7.50
N SER A 33 -6.42 0.00 7.72
CA SER A 33 -7.00 -1.31 7.94
C SER A 33 -7.24 -1.95 6.58
N ALA A 34 -6.42 -2.93 6.24
CA ALA A 34 -6.64 -3.83 5.13
C ALA A 34 -7.93 -4.62 5.36
N SER A 35 -9.04 -4.20 4.76
CA SER A 35 -10.35 -4.83 4.95
C SER A 35 -11.23 -4.60 3.72
N GLY A 36 -11.01 -5.38 2.67
CA GLY A 36 -11.93 -5.36 1.52
C GLY A 36 -11.99 -6.62 0.69
N MET A 37 -10.98 -7.50 0.76
CA MET A 37 -10.98 -8.75 -0.01
C MET A 37 -11.28 -9.97 0.85
N GLN A 38 -12.33 -10.70 0.50
CA GLN A 38 -12.68 -11.98 1.12
C GLN A 38 -11.64 -13.07 0.81
N SER A 39 -11.00 -13.01 -0.36
CA SER A 39 -9.97 -13.97 -0.78
C SER A 39 -8.77 -13.99 0.15
N CYS A 40 -8.48 -12.86 0.81
CA CYS A 40 -7.42 -12.79 1.80
C CYS A 40 -7.87 -13.18 3.21
N SER A 41 -9.16 -13.39 3.45
CA SER A 41 -9.69 -13.60 4.80
C SER A 41 -8.95 -14.70 5.56
N PRO A 42 -8.93 -14.65 6.90
CA PRO A 42 -8.24 -15.66 7.71
C PRO A 42 -8.71 -17.10 7.45
N LEU A 43 -9.93 -17.25 6.91
CA LEU A 43 -10.52 -18.54 6.56
C LEU A 43 -10.00 -19.10 5.22
N ILE A 44 -9.54 -18.25 4.31
CA ILE A 44 -9.20 -18.60 2.92
C ILE A 44 -7.68 -18.52 2.69
N SER A 45 -7.03 -17.41 3.08
CA SER A 45 -5.59 -17.20 2.83
C SER A 45 -4.84 -16.68 4.06
N SER A 46 -5.41 -16.81 5.26
CA SER A 46 -4.75 -16.48 6.54
C SER A 46 -4.28 -15.02 6.71
N GLY A 47 -4.95 -14.06 6.05
CA GLY A 47 -4.50 -12.66 6.00
C GLY A 47 -5.60 -11.60 6.06
N THR A 48 -5.22 -10.38 5.71
CA THR A 48 -6.09 -9.23 5.52
C THR A 48 -5.49 -8.38 4.40
N CYS A 49 -6.21 -8.24 3.30
CA CYS A 49 -5.81 -7.42 2.16
C CYS A 49 -6.63 -6.14 2.09
N ASP A 50 -6.04 -5.13 1.48
CA ASP A 50 -6.69 -3.86 1.18
C ASP A 50 -7.89 -4.10 0.25
N THR A 51 -8.78 -3.13 0.19
CA THR A 51 -9.89 -3.20 -0.75
C THR A 51 -9.35 -3.08 -2.16
N TYR A 52 -9.78 -4.00 -3.02
CA TYR A 52 -9.57 -3.92 -4.45
C TYR A 52 -10.80 -3.27 -5.11
N ASP A 53 -10.57 -2.37 -6.06
CA ASP A 53 -11.60 -1.78 -6.93
C ASP A 53 -11.09 -1.83 -8.37
N HIS A 54 -11.79 -2.57 -9.23
CA HIS A 54 -11.47 -2.67 -10.66
C HIS A 54 -11.48 -1.32 -11.37
N ASN A 55 -12.28 -0.35 -10.91
CA ASN A 55 -12.31 0.98 -11.53
C ASN A 55 -11.03 1.78 -11.32
N ASP A 56 -10.21 1.38 -10.34
CA ASP A 56 -8.90 1.98 -10.09
C ASP A 56 -7.79 1.31 -10.93
N ASP A 57 -8.12 0.25 -11.69
CA ASP A 57 -7.20 -0.37 -12.61
C ASP A 57 -6.97 0.53 -13.84
N MET A 58 -5.78 1.12 -13.90
CA MET A 58 -5.31 1.92 -15.03
C MET A 58 -4.41 1.10 -15.99
N THR A 59 -4.36 -0.22 -15.82
CA THR A 59 -3.48 -1.15 -16.56
C THR A 59 -4.20 -2.13 -17.48
N GLU A 60 -5.49 -1.91 -17.78
CA GLU A 60 -6.35 -2.71 -18.68
C GLU A 60 -5.69 -3.17 -20.01
N HIS A 61 -4.65 -2.45 -20.50
CA HIS A 61 -3.94 -2.76 -21.75
C HIS A 61 -2.41 -2.93 -21.59
N ARG A 62 -1.89 -3.09 -20.36
CA ARG A 62 -0.44 -2.99 -20.05
C ARG A 62 0.02 -4.12 -19.14
N GLN A 63 0.02 -5.33 -19.68
CA GLN A 63 0.47 -6.57 -19.02
C GLN A 63 2.00 -6.71 -18.88
N ASP A 64 2.76 -5.69 -19.27
CA ASP A 64 4.21 -5.81 -19.41
C ASP A 64 5.01 -4.96 -18.43
N TRP A 65 6.14 -5.56 -18.05
CA TRP A 65 7.24 -5.04 -17.25
C TRP A 65 7.45 -3.54 -17.41
N VAL A 66 7.65 -2.88 -16.29
CA VAL A 66 8.38 -1.63 -16.26
C VAL A 66 9.70 -1.94 -15.55
N GLU A 67 10.82 -1.44 -16.08
CA GLU A 67 12.18 -1.64 -15.56
C GLU A 67 12.68 -0.37 -14.86
N GLY A 68 13.34 -0.51 -13.70
CA GLY A 68 13.81 0.63 -12.92
C GLY A 68 15.16 1.14 -13.41
N SER A 69 15.30 2.45 -13.59
CA SER A 69 16.57 3.09 -13.95
C SER A 69 16.98 4.13 -12.89
N TYR A 70 18.29 4.21 -12.64
CA TYR A 70 18.88 5.20 -11.75
C TYR A 70 19.83 6.06 -12.57
N VAL A 71 19.57 7.37 -12.61
CA VAL A 71 20.47 8.33 -13.25
C VAL A 71 21.05 9.23 -12.16
N PHE A 72 22.38 9.32 -12.14
CA PHE A 72 23.13 10.20 -11.24
C PHE A 72 23.81 11.27 -12.09
N ASP A 73 23.30 12.50 -12.02
CA ASP A 73 23.90 13.63 -12.71
C ASP A 73 24.69 14.49 -11.72
N LEU A 74 26.00 14.60 -11.97
CA LEU A 74 26.87 15.46 -11.17
C LEU A 74 26.84 16.88 -11.73
N ILE A 75 25.88 17.69 -11.27
CA ILE A 75 25.68 19.07 -11.74
C ILE A 75 26.86 19.97 -11.34
N SER A 76 27.48 19.73 -10.18
CA SER A 76 28.69 20.44 -9.73
C SER A 76 29.44 19.66 -8.64
N THR A 77 30.61 20.16 -8.19
CA THR A 77 31.38 19.57 -7.08
C THR A 77 30.65 19.53 -5.74
N SER A 78 29.51 20.24 -5.61
CA SER A 78 28.70 20.28 -4.40
C SER A 78 27.24 19.86 -4.63
N SER A 79 26.86 19.40 -5.84
CA SER A 79 25.47 19.06 -6.15
C SER A 79 25.39 17.85 -7.06
N ILE A 80 24.59 16.88 -6.63
CA ILE A 80 24.23 15.67 -7.36
C ILE A 80 22.72 15.69 -7.50
N GLU A 81 22.24 15.46 -8.72
CA GLU A 81 20.84 15.21 -9.01
C GLU A 81 20.63 13.71 -9.19
N LEU A 82 19.59 13.20 -8.54
CA LEU A 82 19.20 11.79 -8.59
C LEU A 82 17.82 11.70 -9.23
N GLU A 83 17.74 11.03 -10.38
CA GLU A 83 16.48 10.62 -10.95
C GLU A 83 16.29 9.12 -10.73
N LEU A 84 15.20 8.77 -10.05
CA LEU A 84 14.78 7.39 -9.82
C LEU A 84 13.53 7.13 -10.63
N THR A 85 13.67 6.35 -11.71
CA THR A 85 12.53 5.79 -12.42
C THR A 85 12.29 4.38 -11.88
N TRP A 86 11.11 4.14 -11.30
CA TRP A 86 10.68 2.83 -10.85
C TRP A 86 9.45 2.39 -11.63
N ALA A 87 9.18 1.10 -11.48
CA ALA A 87 8.65 0.35 -12.58
C ALA A 87 8.03 -0.93 -12.03
N VAL A 88 6.70 -1.10 -12.16
CA VAL A 88 5.93 -2.16 -11.49
C VAL A 88 5.43 -3.16 -12.52
N ARG A 89 5.45 -4.45 -12.15
CA ARG A 89 4.93 -5.54 -12.97
C ARG A 89 3.62 -6.05 -12.39
N GLU A 90 2.65 -6.26 -13.27
CA GLU A 90 1.44 -7.00 -13.00
C GLU A 90 1.67 -8.50 -13.21
N PHE A 91 1.16 -9.34 -12.29
CA PHE A 91 1.30 -10.79 -12.38
C PHE A 91 -0.03 -11.42 -12.82
N GLU A 92 0.03 -12.27 -13.85
CA GLU A 92 -1.09 -13.13 -14.26
C GLU A 92 -1.44 -14.12 -13.13
N ARG A 93 -2.69 -14.10 -12.68
CA ARG A 93 -3.15 -14.87 -11.52
C ARG A 93 -2.96 -16.38 -11.66
N ASP A 94 -3.22 -16.90 -12.85
CA ASP A 94 -3.12 -18.33 -13.15
C ASP A 94 -1.70 -18.86 -12.91
N THR A 95 -0.69 -18.05 -13.23
CA THR A 95 0.73 -18.41 -13.02
C THR A 95 1.11 -18.51 -11.54
N LEU A 96 0.34 -17.87 -10.66
CA LEU A 96 0.52 -17.89 -9.22
C LEU A 96 -0.35 -18.95 -8.53
N GLY A 97 -1.12 -19.73 -9.28
CA GLY A 97 -2.10 -20.67 -8.70
C GLY A 97 -3.28 -19.95 -8.04
N LEU A 98 -3.58 -18.73 -8.49
CA LEU A 98 -4.73 -17.91 -8.08
C LEU A 98 -5.81 -17.86 -9.17
N GLY A 99 -5.74 -18.77 -10.13
CA GLY A 99 -6.69 -18.91 -11.22
C GLY A 99 -8.00 -19.57 -10.81
N SER A 100 -8.96 -19.55 -11.74
CA SER A 100 -10.27 -20.19 -11.56
C SER A 100 -10.12 -21.69 -11.25
N GLY A 101 -11.00 -22.22 -10.41
CA GLY A 101 -10.95 -23.61 -9.92
C GLY A 101 -10.10 -23.81 -8.67
N THR A 102 -9.50 -22.74 -8.14
CA THR A 102 -8.89 -22.72 -6.80
C THR A 102 -9.82 -22.00 -5.83
N THR A 103 -9.74 -22.32 -4.53
CA THR A 103 -10.61 -21.67 -3.53
C THR A 103 -10.37 -20.16 -3.49
N VAL A 104 -9.11 -19.75 -3.63
CA VAL A 104 -8.74 -18.32 -3.67
C VAL A 104 -9.20 -17.68 -4.97
N GLY A 105 -8.89 -18.26 -6.14
CA GLY A 105 -9.26 -17.71 -7.44
C GLY A 105 -10.76 -17.57 -7.66
N ASP A 106 -11.53 -18.59 -7.27
CA ASP A 106 -13.00 -18.52 -7.34
C ASP A 106 -13.57 -17.41 -6.45
N THR A 107 -12.94 -17.15 -5.29
CA THR A 107 -13.35 -16.05 -4.40
C THR A 107 -13.02 -14.68 -4.99
N LEU A 108 -11.86 -14.55 -5.66
CA LEU A 108 -11.45 -13.31 -6.33
C LEU A 108 -12.49 -12.90 -7.40
N GLU A 109 -12.88 -13.86 -8.24
CA GLU A 109 -13.82 -13.62 -9.33
C GLU A 109 -15.25 -13.39 -8.86
N GLN A 110 -15.72 -14.17 -7.88
CA GLN A 110 -17.13 -14.16 -7.48
C GLN A 110 -17.47 -13.13 -6.40
N THR A 111 -16.49 -12.77 -5.56
CA THR A 111 -16.72 -11.90 -4.39
C THR A 111 -15.94 -10.61 -4.44
N ASP A 112 -14.65 -10.67 -4.78
CA ASP A 112 -13.78 -9.48 -4.72
C ASP A 112 -13.79 -8.67 -6.01
N GLY A 113 -14.47 -9.16 -7.05
CA GLY A 113 -14.74 -8.40 -8.28
C GLY A 113 -13.56 -8.29 -9.23
N LEU A 114 -12.58 -9.20 -9.12
CA LEU A 114 -11.47 -9.30 -10.09
C LEU A 114 -11.95 -10.07 -11.32
N ASP A 115 -11.90 -9.44 -12.49
CA ASP A 115 -12.24 -10.05 -13.77
C ASP A 115 -11.05 -10.77 -14.41
N ALA A 116 -11.18 -11.30 -15.62
CA ALA A 116 -10.10 -12.07 -16.27
C ALA A 116 -8.93 -11.22 -16.79
N ASN A 117 -9.09 -9.90 -16.90
CA ASN A 117 -8.07 -8.96 -17.36
C ASN A 117 -7.23 -8.40 -16.20
N ASP A 118 -7.74 -8.50 -14.97
CA ASP A 118 -7.07 -8.04 -13.77
C ASP A 118 -5.92 -8.97 -13.34
N GLY A 119 -4.76 -8.41 -13.03
CA GLY A 119 -3.67 -9.13 -12.39
C GLY A 119 -3.89 -9.40 -10.91
N ALA A 120 -2.94 -10.10 -10.30
CA ALA A 120 -2.97 -10.40 -8.87
C ALA A 120 -2.56 -9.17 -8.03
N PRO A 121 -3.40 -8.70 -7.08
CA PRO A 121 -3.04 -7.65 -6.14
C PRO A 121 -1.80 -8.02 -5.32
N ALA A 122 -0.86 -7.08 -5.15
CA ALA A 122 0.44 -7.38 -4.54
C ALA A 122 0.36 -7.85 -3.07
N ASP A 123 -0.62 -7.35 -2.32
CA ASP A 123 -0.89 -7.76 -0.95
C ASP A 123 -1.48 -9.17 -0.87
N LEU A 124 -2.37 -9.54 -1.81
CA LEU A 124 -2.84 -10.91 -2.00
C LEU A 124 -1.69 -11.87 -2.30
N ILE A 125 -0.78 -11.50 -3.22
CA ILE A 125 0.41 -12.33 -3.52
C ILE A 125 1.24 -12.53 -2.25
N ARG A 126 1.50 -11.45 -1.50
CA ARG A 126 2.25 -11.52 -0.24
C ARG A 126 1.60 -12.45 0.79
N HIS A 127 0.27 -12.51 0.83
CA HIS A 127 -0.47 -13.38 1.75
C HIS A 127 -0.58 -14.83 1.28
N THR A 128 -0.54 -15.07 -0.03
CA THR A 128 -0.71 -16.40 -0.62
C THR A 128 0.61 -17.12 -0.95
N PHE A 129 1.75 -16.42 -0.91
CA PHE A 129 3.06 -16.92 -1.40
C PHE A 129 3.47 -18.31 -0.89
N ASP A 130 3.16 -18.62 0.37
CA ASP A 130 3.46 -19.92 1.01
C ASP A 130 2.19 -20.65 1.49
N GLN A 131 1.01 -20.23 1.00
CA GLN A 131 -0.28 -20.82 1.38
C GLN A 131 -0.80 -21.76 0.29
N SER A 132 -1.50 -22.81 0.70
CA SER A 132 -2.29 -23.60 -0.24
C SER A 132 -3.48 -22.78 -0.71
N THR A 133 -3.58 -22.54 -2.02
CA THR A 133 -4.69 -21.81 -2.63
C THR A 133 -5.93 -22.69 -2.86
N GLY A 134 -5.86 -23.97 -2.45
CA GLY A 134 -6.97 -24.93 -2.55
C GLY A 134 -7.16 -25.50 -3.96
N GLY A 135 -6.13 -25.47 -4.81
CA GLY A 135 -6.11 -26.18 -6.09
C GLY A 135 -5.96 -27.69 -5.94
N SER A 136 -6.60 -28.46 -6.82
CA SER A 136 -6.49 -29.92 -6.93
C SER A 136 -5.37 -30.34 -7.86
#